data_AF-A0A5K0WP95-F1
#
_entry.id   AF-A0A5K0WP95-F1
#
_cell.length_a   1.000
_cell.length_b   1.000
_cell.length_c   1.000
_cell.angle_alpha   90.00
_cell.angle_beta   90.00
_cell.angle_gamma   90.00
#
_symmetry.space_group_name_H-M   'P 1'
#
loop_
_entity.id
_entity.type
_entity.pdbx_description
1 polymer ?
#
loop_
_entity_poly.entity_id
_entity_poly.type
_entity_poly.pdbx_seq_one_letter_code
_entity_poly.pdbx_strand_id
1 'polypeptide(L)'
;MAVAATALCSALSRLTFSSAPPPSFLSSSLGTTLHFSTFRGKTRTPSFVCSDSGYNVQIVVGEAEPEEALLRRFRREVSRAGIIDECKRRRFFENKQDEKKRKAREAGRRNRR
;
A
#
# COMPACT_ATOMS: atom_id res chain seq x y z
N MET A 1 60.78 16.96 -10.63
CA MET A 1 60.91 18.32 -10.07
C MET A 1 59.56 18.70 -9.48
N ALA A 2 59.36 18.37 -8.20
CA ALA A 2 58.15 18.70 -7.44
C ALA A 2 58.39 20.05 -6.75
N VAL A 3 57.43 20.97 -6.86
CA VAL A 3 57.39 22.19 -6.05
C VAL A 3 56.05 22.26 -5.34
N ALA A 4 56.14 22.35 -4.02
CA ALA A 4 55.06 22.43 -3.06
C ALA A 4 54.67 23.89 -2.79
N ALA A 5 53.39 24.15 -2.54
CA ALA A 5 52.82 25.27 -1.78
C ALA A 5 51.29 25.21 -1.96
N THR A 6 50.39 25.43 -1.01
CA THR A 6 50.41 25.72 0.42
C THR A 6 48.95 25.57 0.86
N ALA A 7 48.75 25.10 2.09
CA ALA A 7 47.46 24.96 2.73
C ALA A 7 46.70 26.30 2.85
N LEU A 8 45.37 26.27 2.68
CA LEU A 8 44.48 27.16 3.40
C LEU A 8 43.40 26.34 4.11
N CYS A 9 43.43 26.51 5.42
CA CYS A 9 42.58 25.95 6.45
C CYS A 9 41.55 27.01 6.82
N SER A 10 40.26 26.68 6.83
CA SER A 10 39.20 27.26 7.67
C SER A 10 37.85 26.71 7.17
N ALA A 11 37.24 25.72 7.83
CA ALA A 11 36.45 25.85 9.06
C ALA A 11 35.23 26.79 8.89
N LEU A 12 34.11 26.42 9.53
CA LEU A 12 32.81 27.12 9.65
C LEU A 12 31.82 26.78 8.52
N SER A 13 30.60 26.27 8.72
CA SER A 13 29.80 26.05 9.93
C SER A 13 28.72 25.00 9.65
N ARG A 14 28.65 23.98 10.51
CA ARG A 14 27.43 23.21 10.72
C ARG A 14 26.44 24.14 11.41
N LEU A 15 25.28 24.39 10.82
CA LEU A 15 24.14 24.96 11.54
C LEU A 15 23.10 23.85 11.74
N THR A 16 23.26 23.18 12.88
CA THR A 16 22.21 22.43 13.56
C THR A 16 21.34 23.44 14.29
N PHE A 17 20.06 23.55 13.93
CA PHE A 17 19.11 24.33 14.71
C PHE A 17 18.59 23.47 15.87
N SER A 18 18.94 23.89 17.08
CA SER A 18 18.57 23.31 18.36
C SER A 18 17.22 23.87 18.82
N SER A 19 16.34 22.95 19.25
CA SER A 19 15.36 23.04 20.35
C SER A 19 14.87 24.41 20.88
N ALA A 20 13.54 24.57 20.98
CA ALA A 20 12.91 25.46 21.97
C ALA A 20 11.59 24.87 22.52
N PRO A 21 11.42 24.79 23.86
CA PRO A 21 10.13 24.81 24.57
C PRO A 21 10.02 26.11 25.44
N PRO A 22 8.99 26.40 26.27
CA PRO A 22 7.78 25.63 26.66
C PRO A 22 6.46 26.50 26.59
N PRO A 23 5.31 26.05 27.15
CA PRO A 23 3.96 26.50 26.78
C PRO A 23 3.36 27.59 27.68
N SER A 24 2.43 28.37 27.12
CA SER A 24 1.57 29.29 27.87
C SER A 24 0.25 28.62 28.28
N PHE A 25 0.05 28.49 29.58
CA PHE A 25 -1.21 28.09 30.23
C PHE A 25 -2.24 29.21 30.11
N LEU A 26 -3.46 28.88 29.68
CA LEU A 26 -4.65 29.69 29.95
C LEU A 26 -5.71 28.77 30.56
N SER A 27 -6.08 29.14 31.79
CA SER A 27 -7.00 28.45 32.69
C SER A 27 -8.44 28.91 32.47
N SER A 28 -9.36 28.06 32.93
CA SER A 28 -10.79 28.28 33.20
C SER A 28 -11.72 28.36 31.98
N SER A 29 -12.95 27.85 32.01
CA SER A 29 -13.68 26.99 32.95
C SER A 29 -15.08 26.78 32.34
N LEU A 30 -15.68 25.59 32.53
CA LEU A 30 -17.09 25.26 32.26
C LEU A 30 -17.44 25.23 30.76
N GLY A 31 -17.96 24.18 30.13
CA GLY A 31 -18.73 23.05 30.61
C GLY A 31 -19.90 22.88 29.63
N THR A 32 -19.83 21.91 28.72
CA THR A 32 -21.04 21.33 28.10
C THR A 32 -20.73 19.95 27.53
N THR A 33 -21.44 18.97 28.06
CA THR A 33 -21.51 17.57 27.67
C THR A 33 -22.03 17.44 26.24
N LEU A 34 -21.19 16.93 25.34
CA LEU A 34 -21.66 16.32 24.09
C LEU A 34 -21.41 14.81 24.17
N HIS A 35 -22.51 14.08 24.32
CA HIS A 35 -22.54 12.63 24.17
C HIS A 35 -22.28 12.28 22.70
N PHE A 36 -21.02 12.10 22.33
CA PHE A 36 -20.71 11.41 21.09
C PHE A 36 -20.77 9.91 21.37
N SER A 37 -21.78 9.27 20.79
CA SER A 37 -22.04 7.85 20.88
C SER A 37 -20.76 7.04 20.65
N THR A 38 -20.58 6.01 21.46
CA THR A 38 -19.57 4.97 21.23
C THR A 38 -19.80 4.41 19.84
N PHE A 39 -18.99 4.84 18.87
CA PHE A 39 -18.89 4.19 17.58
C PHE A 39 -18.39 2.78 17.86
N ARG A 40 -19.33 1.83 17.96
CA ARG A 40 -19.08 0.41 18.10
C ARG A 40 -18.49 -0.05 16.77
N GLY A 41 -17.22 0.25 16.57
CA GLY A 41 -16.41 -0.29 15.51
C GLY A 41 -16.46 -1.79 15.65
N LYS A 42 -17.27 -2.43 14.81
CA LYS A 42 -17.22 -3.87 14.55
C LYS A 42 -15.80 -4.10 14.06
N THR A 43 -14.90 -4.53 14.94
CA THR A 43 -13.62 -5.09 14.55
C THR A 43 -13.97 -6.33 13.73
N ARG A 44 -14.09 -6.14 12.41
CA ARG A 44 -13.91 -7.22 11.44
C ARG A 44 -12.46 -7.62 11.64
N THR A 45 -12.22 -8.53 12.58
CA THR A 45 -11.01 -9.34 12.59
C THR A 45 -10.91 -9.89 11.17
N PRO A 46 -9.88 -9.53 10.37
CA PRO A 46 -9.58 -10.37 9.24
C PRO A 46 -9.21 -11.70 9.87
N SER A 47 -10.08 -12.69 9.74
CA SER A 47 -9.72 -14.07 9.99
C SER A 47 -8.61 -14.37 9.00
N PHE A 48 -7.37 -14.13 9.42
CA PHE A 48 -6.18 -14.53 8.70
C PHE A 48 -6.06 -16.03 8.92
N VAL A 49 -6.95 -16.78 8.27
CA VAL A 49 -6.79 -18.23 8.19
C VAL A 49 -5.70 -18.42 7.15
N CYS A 50 -4.47 -18.57 7.62
CA CYS A 50 -3.40 -19.11 6.81
C CYS A 50 -3.73 -20.59 6.61
N SER A 51 -4.50 -20.88 5.57
CA SER A 51 -4.63 -22.23 5.04
C SER A 51 -3.28 -22.58 4.39
N ASP A 52 -2.56 -23.54 4.95
CA ASP A 52 -1.26 -24.05 4.48
C ASP A 52 -1.34 -24.86 3.16
N SER A 53 -2.38 -24.63 2.35
CA SER A 53 -2.51 -25.22 1.01
C SER A 53 -2.54 -24.10 -0.02
N GLY A 54 -1.56 -24.09 -0.92
CA GLY A 54 -1.27 -23.01 -1.86
C GLY A 54 -2.26 -22.88 -3.02
N TYR A 55 -3.45 -22.35 -2.74
CA TYR A 55 -4.40 -21.96 -3.79
C TYR A 55 -4.51 -20.43 -3.90
N ASN A 56 -4.47 -19.93 -5.14
CA ASN A 56 -4.69 -18.50 -5.43
C ASN A 56 -6.20 -18.15 -5.50
N VAL A 57 -7.03 -19.14 -5.87
CA VAL A 57 -8.49 -19.00 -6.00
C VAL A 57 -9.12 -20.31 -5.51
N GLN A 58 -10.10 -20.20 -4.61
CA GLN A 58 -10.95 -21.31 -4.16
C GLN A 58 -12.41 -20.94 -4.39
N ILE A 59 -13.19 -21.87 -4.94
CA ILE A 59 -14.61 -21.67 -5.21
C ILE A 59 -15.37 -22.86 -4.66
N VAL A 60 -16.21 -22.59 -3.68
CA VAL A 60 -17.09 -23.59 -3.10
C VAL A 60 -18.39 -23.60 -3.90
N VAL A 61 -18.77 -24.77 -4.39
CA VAL A 61 -19.97 -25.00 -5.19
C VAL A 61 -21.09 -25.45 -4.26
N GLY A 62 -22.27 -24.84 -4.38
CA GLY A 62 -23.48 -25.30 -3.69
C GLY A 62 -24.19 -26.38 -4.51
N GLU A 63 -24.93 -27.26 -3.85
CA GLU A 63 -25.56 -28.45 -4.44
C GLU A 63 -26.59 -28.14 -5.56
N ALA A 64 -27.19 -26.94 -5.54
CA ALA A 64 -28.25 -26.54 -6.48
C ALA A 64 -27.86 -25.38 -7.43
N GLU A 65 -26.56 -25.18 -7.69
CA GLU A 65 -26.13 -24.12 -8.62
C GLU A 65 -26.05 -24.59 -10.08
N PRO A 66 -26.60 -23.83 -11.05
CA PRO A 66 -26.44 -24.13 -12.46
C PRO A 66 -24.97 -23.92 -12.88
N GLU A 67 -24.47 -24.78 -13.77
CA GLU A 67 -23.07 -24.79 -14.22
C GLU A 67 -22.60 -23.42 -14.74
N GLU A 68 -23.46 -22.71 -15.46
CA GLU A 68 -23.14 -21.37 -15.95
C GLU A 68 -22.83 -20.37 -14.84
N ALA A 69 -23.53 -20.45 -13.70
CA ALA A 69 -23.29 -19.57 -12.56
C ALA A 69 -21.94 -19.88 -11.92
N LEU A 70 -21.57 -21.15 -11.81
CA LEU A 70 -20.26 -21.57 -11.34
C LEU A 70 -19.14 -21.03 -12.23
N LEU A 71 -19.27 -21.18 -13.55
CA LEU A 71 -18.28 -20.67 -14.52
C LEU A 71 -18.15 -19.14 -14.47
N ARG A 72 -19.26 -18.42 -14.27
CA ARG A 72 -19.24 -16.96 -14.09
C ARG A 72 -18.46 -16.56 -12.84
N ARG A 73 -18.69 -17.23 -11.70
CA ARG A 73 -17.93 -17.00 -10.46
C ARG A 73 -16.45 -17.30 -10.66
N PHE A 74 -16.13 -18.42 -11.28
CA PHE A 74 -14.75 -18.79 -11.60
C PHE A 74 -14.04 -17.77 -12.46
N ARG A 75 -14.62 -17.39 -13.60
CA ARG A 75 -14.03 -16.38 -14.48
C ARG A 75 -13.81 -15.05 -13.76
N ARG A 76 -14.75 -14.64 -12.89
CA ARG A 76 -14.61 -13.43 -12.10
C ARG A 76 -13.48 -13.52 -11.09
N GLU A 77 -13.37 -14.60 -10.32
CA GLU A 77 -12.30 -14.75 -9.32
C GLU A 77 -10.92 -14.86 -9.98
N VAL A 78 -10.80 -15.59 -11.09
CA VAL A 78 -9.54 -15.67 -11.87
C VAL A 78 -9.15 -14.31 -12.45
N SER A 79 -10.12 -13.57 -12.99
CA SER A 79 -9.87 -12.22 -13.53
C SER A 79 -9.52 -11.22 -12.43
N ARG A 80 -10.15 -11.35 -11.26
CA ARG A 80 -9.91 -10.49 -10.09
C ARG A 80 -8.52 -10.73 -9.50
N ALA A 81 -8.11 -11.99 -9.39
CA ALA A 81 -6.77 -12.38 -8.96
C ALA A 81 -5.69 -12.03 -10.00
N GLY A 82 -6.07 -11.77 -11.26
CA GLY A 82 -5.15 -11.35 -12.31
C GLY A 82 -4.16 -12.44 -12.75
N ILE A 83 -4.47 -13.71 -12.46
CA ILE A 83 -3.55 -14.85 -12.66
C ILE A 83 -3.14 -14.98 -14.13
N ILE A 84 -4.09 -14.83 -15.05
CA ILE A 84 -3.84 -14.97 -16.49
C ILE A 84 -2.89 -13.86 -16.98
N ASP A 85 -3.10 -12.62 -16.55
CA ASP A 85 -2.29 -11.49 -16.98
C ASP A 85 -0.88 -11.57 -16.38
N GLU A 86 -0.75 -12.02 -15.13
CA GLU A 86 0.54 -12.24 -14.49
C GLU A 86 1.33 -13.35 -15.20
N CYS A 87 0.68 -14.48 -15.49
CA CYS A 87 1.31 -15.56 -16.27
C CYS A 87 1.75 -15.07 -17.65
N LYS A 88 0.94 -14.26 -18.34
CA LYS A 88 1.29 -13.70 -19.66
C LYS A 88 2.50 -12.79 -19.60
N ARG A 89 2.56 -11.89 -18.62
CA ARG A 89 3.69 -10.96 -18.46
C ARG A 89 5.00 -11.69 -18.16
N ARG A 90 4.94 -12.78 -17.38
CA ARG A 90 6.12 -13.58 -17.01
C ARG A 90 6.64 -14.50 -18.12
N ARG A 91 5.95 -14.62 -19.26
CA ARG A 91 6.41 -15.48 -20.38
C ARG A 91 7.73 -15.02 -20.97
N PHE A 92 8.01 -13.71 -20.91
CA PHE A 92 9.22 -13.11 -21.46
C PHE A 92 9.85 -12.17 -20.43
N PHE A 93 11.14 -11.93 -20.56
CA PHE A 93 11.83 -10.95 -19.72
C PHE A 93 11.32 -9.54 -20.04
N GLU A 94 10.99 -8.78 -19.00
CA GLU A 94 10.55 -7.39 -19.10
C GLU A 94 11.69 -6.46 -18.64
N ASN A 95 12.08 -5.50 -19.48
CA ASN A 95 13.05 -4.48 -19.10
C ASN A 95 12.47 -3.53 -18.05
N LYS A 96 13.33 -2.92 -17.23
CA LYS A 96 12.91 -1.93 -16.19
C LYS A 96 12.09 -0.76 -16.75
N GLN A 97 12.35 -0.35 -17.99
CA GLN A 97 11.58 0.71 -18.65
C GLN A 97 10.17 0.24 -19.02
N ASP A 98 10.04 -0.98 -19.52
CA ASP A 98 8.75 -1.55 -19.94
C ASP A 98 7.89 -1.86 -18.71
N GLU A 99 8.50 -2.32 -17.61
CA GLU A 99 7.81 -2.48 -16.33
C GLU A 99 7.21 -1.17 -15.83
N LYS A 100 7.96 -0.06 -15.90
CA LYS A 100 7.46 1.29 -15.54
C LYS A 100 6.29 1.72 -16.43
N LYS A 101 6.43 1.55 -17.76
CA LYS A 101 5.36 1.88 -18.73
C LYS A 101 4.10 1.07 -18.47
N ARG A 102 4.24 -0.23 -18.19
CA ARG A 102 3.12 -1.13 -17.88
C ARG A 102 2.42 -0.74 -16.59
N LYS A 103 3.15 -0.53 -15.49
CA LYS A 103 2.57 -0.09 -14.20
C LYS A 103 1.80 1.22 -14.35
N ALA A 104 2.35 2.19 -15.08
CA ALA A 104 1.66 3.45 -15.36
C ALA A 104 0.36 3.26 -16.16
N ARG A 105 0.38 2.41 -17.20
CA ARG A 105 -0.81 2.08 -18.00
C ARG A 105 -1.88 1.33 -17.18
N GLU A 106 -1.49 0.37 -16.35
CA GLU A 106 -2.40 -0.39 -15.49
C GLU A 106 -3.04 0.51 -14.42
N ALA A 107 -2.23 1.36 -13.77
CA ALA A 107 -2.73 2.35 -12.82
C ALA A 107 -3.72 3.32 -13.49
N GLY A 108 -3.38 3.85 -14.68
CA GLY A 108 -4.25 4.72 -15.45
C GLY A 108 -5.52 4.02 -15.95
N ARG A 109 -5.50 2.71 -16.20
CA ARG A 109 -6.71 1.94 -16.54
C ARG A 109 -7.60 1.71 -15.32
N ARG A 110 -7.02 1.49 -14.14
CA ARG A 110 -7.78 1.33 -12.89
C ARG A 110 -8.37 2.65 -12.40
N ASN A 111 -7.67 3.77 -12.57
CA ASN A 111 -8.15 5.10 -12.15
C ASN A 111 -9.25 5.68 -13.04
N ARG A 112 -9.42 5.17 -14.27
CA ARG A 112 -10.47 5.60 -15.21
C ARG A 112 -11.78 4.81 -15.08
N ARG A 113 -11.82 3.82 -14.19
CA ARG A 113 -13.00 3.02 -13.87
C ARG A 113 -13.63 3.54 -12.60
#